data_AF-A0A2V9WNE9-F1
#
_entry.id   AF-A0A2V9WNE9-F1
#
_cell.length_a   1.000
_cell.length_b   1.000
_cell.length_c   1.000
_cell.angle_alpha   90.00
_cell.angle_beta   90.00
_cell.angle_gamma   90.00
#
_symmetry.space_group_name_H-M   'P 1'
#
loop_
_entity.id
_entity.type
_entity.pdbx_description
1 polymer ?
#
loop_
_entity_poly.entity_id
_entity_poly.type
_entity_poly.pdbx_seq_one_letter_code
_entity_poly.pdbx_strand_id
1 'polypeptide(L)'
;MLCFISIVGGLLIMMGQHDRSELFYYFRLEDQVPDTHLLRLIDKHISFAFVREKLKESHSDTGRPSIDPELLLRILLIGYLYGITSERKLVEELRMHLAWRWFTGLGFDQEIPHQSTFSKNRHGRFSGIEAIRGAV
;
A
#
# COMPACT_ATOMS: atom_id res chain seq x y z
N MET A 1 9.42 15.55 -67.38
CA MET A 1 8.09 16.15 -67.19
C MET A 1 7.37 15.30 -66.14
N LEU A 2 7.16 15.66 -64.89
CA LEU A 2 7.52 16.78 -64.01
C LEU A 2 7.37 16.19 -62.59
N CYS A 3 8.39 16.36 -61.74
CA CYS A 3 8.27 16.11 -60.31
C CYS A 3 7.27 17.11 -59.71
N PHE A 4 6.31 16.64 -58.93
CA PHE A 4 5.60 17.47 -57.95
C PHE A 4 5.77 16.84 -56.58
N ILE A 5 6.75 17.38 -55.85
CA ILE A 5 6.89 17.25 -54.41
C ILE A 5 5.98 18.33 -53.82
N SER A 6 4.98 17.93 -53.03
CA SER A 6 4.35 18.82 -52.03
C SER A 6 4.57 18.21 -50.67
N ILE A 7 5.66 18.64 -50.03
CA ILE A 7 5.90 18.52 -48.59
C ILE A 7 5.08 19.62 -47.92
N VAL A 8 3.99 19.22 -47.25
CA VAL A 8 3.37 19.94 -46.13
C VAL A 8 3.06 18.82 -45.14
N GLY A 9 3.82 18.59 -44.07
CA GLY A 9 4.15 19.56 -43.05
C GLY A 9 3.26 19.29 -41.85
N GLY A 10 3.66 18.36 -40.99
CA GLY A 10 3.16 18.27 -39.61
C GLY A 10 2.16 17.15 -39.31
N LEU A 11 2.60 16.26 -38.40
CA LEU A 11 1.80 15.38 -37.54
C LEU A 11 1.23 14.10 -38.18
N LEU A 12 2.12 13.12 -38.39
CA LEU A 12 1.73 11.71 -38.39
C LEU A 12 1.16 11.39 -36.99
N ILE A 13 -0.17 11.44 -36.81
CA ILE A 13 -0.81 10.92 -35.61
C ILE A 13 -0.62 9.40 -35.63
N MET A 14 0.43 8.91 -34.99
CA MET A 14 0.55 7.49 -34.63
C MET A 14 -0.53 7.21 -33.59
N MET A 15 -1.69 6.73 -34.06
CA MET A 15 -2.72 6.21 -33.18
C MET A 15 -2.25 4.83 -32.71
N GLY A 16 -1.70 4.77 -31.49
CA GLY A 16 -1.26 3.51 -30.89
C GLY A 16 -2.43 2.54 -30.79
N GLN A 17 -2.39 1.46 -31.57
CA GLN A 17 -3.28 0.32 -31.35
C GLN A 17 -2.73 -0.49 -30.17
N HIS A 18 -3.50 -0.56 -29.10
CA HIS A 18 -3.22 -1.49 -28.01
C HIS A 18 -3.72 -2.88 -28.44
N ASP A 19 -2.80 -3.70 -28.93
CA ASP A 19 -3.04 -5.11 -29.12
C ASP A 19 -3.18 -5.76 -27.75
N ARG A 20 -4.40 -6.19 -27.39
CA ARG A 20 -4.67 -6.85 -26.10
C ARG A 20 -4.28 -8.33 -26.23
N SER A 21 -3.01 -8.58 -26.49
CA SER A 21 -2.45 -9.91 -26.36
C SER A 21 -2.37 -10.25 -24.87
N GLU A 22 -3.06 -11.32 -24.47
CA GLU A 22 -2.93 -11.92 -23.13
C GLU A 22 -1.52 -12.52 -22.99
N LEU A 23 -0.56 -11.65 -22.72
CA LEU A 23 0.77 -12.03 -22.25
C LEU A 23 0.69 -12.14 -20.73
N PHE A 24 1.20 -13.23 -20.17
CA PHE A 24 1.43 -13.39 -18.74
C PHE A 24 2.23 -12.18 -18.21
N TYR A 25 1.53 -11.16 -17.72
CA TYR A 25 2.13 -9.97 -17.15
C TYR A 25 2.66 -10.33 -15.76
N TYR A 26 3.98 -10.44 -15.64
CA TYR A 26 4.65 -10.52 -14.35
C TYR A 26 4.60 -9.13 -13.70
N PHE A 27 3.58 -8.89 -12.87
CA PHE A 27 3.40 -7.63 -12.17
C PHE A 27 4.13 -7.66 -10.84
N ARG A 28 5.19 -6.85 -10.71
CA ARG A 28 5.91 -6.64 -9.45
C ARG A 28 5.48 -5.34 -8.83
N LEU A 29 4.85 -5.41 -7.66
CA LEU A 29 4.41 -4.23 -6.91
C LEU A 29 5.58 -3.30 -6.54
N GLU A 30 6.74 -3.89 -6.29
CA GLU A 30 8.02 -3.21 -6.06
C GLU A 30 8.33 -2.16 -7.13
N ASP A 31 8.19 -2.53 -8.41
CA ASP A 31 8.59 -1.68 -9.53
C ASP A 31 7.61 -0.51 -9.78
N GLN A 32 6.46 -0.51 -9.09
CA GLN A 32 5.40 0.50 -9.27
C GLN A 32 5.51 1.67 -8.29
N VAL A 33 6.38 1.58 -7.28
CA VAL A 33 6.53 2.61 -6.24
C VAL A 33 7.91 3.22 -6.37
N PRO A 34 8.02 4.48 -6.86
CA PRO A 34 9.32 5.14 -7.04
C PRO A 34 10.12 5.19 -5.75
N ASP A 35 11.44 5.04 -5.81
CA ASP A 35 12.33 5.06 -4.65
C ASP A 35 12.27 6.39 -3.86
N THR A 36 11.88 7.47 -4.50
CA THR A 36 11.69 8.80 -3.89
C THR A 36 10.38 8.92 -3.09
N HIS A 37 9.49 7.93 -3.17
CA HIS A 37 8.21 7.96 -2.46
C HIS A 37 8.42 7.94 -0.94
N LEU A 38 7.62 8.71 -0.19
CA LEU A 38 7.78 8.81 1.27
C LEU A 38 7.81 7.45 1.98
N LEU A 39 6.88 6.56 1.64
CA LEU A 39 6.80 5.23 2.25
C LEU A 39 8.02 4.35 1.96
N ARG A 40 8.70 4.54 0.82
CA ARG A 40 9.96 3.87 0.48
C ARG A 40 11.10 4.35 1.39
N LEU A 41 11.17 5.66 1.61
CA LEU A 41 12.15 6.26 2.51
C LEU A 41 11.92 5.80 3.95
N ILE A 42 10.66 5.73 4.39
CA ILE A 42 10.32 5.23 5.72
C ILE A 42 10.75 3.77 5.89
N ASP A 43 10.37 2.89 4.97
CA ASP A 43 10.71 1.46 5.05
C ASP A 43 12.23 1.23 5.03
N LYS A 44 12.98 2.06 4.27
CA LYS A 44 14.44 2.02 4.23
C LYS A 44 15.10 2.41 5.55
N HIS A 45 14.52 3.36 6.28
CA HIS A 45 15.14 3.96 7.47
C HIS A 45 14.56 3.47 8.80
N ILE A 46 13.40 2.81 8.78
CA ILE A 46 12.69 2.35 9.98
C ILE A 46 12.44 0.85 9.87
N SER A 47 13.09 0.07 10.74
CA SER A 47 12.77 -1.35 10.89
C SER A 47 11.53 -1.52 11.79
N PHE A 48 10.56 -2.30 11.33
CA PHE A 48 9.36 -2.64 12.08
C PHE A 48 9.44 -3.99 12.80
N ALA A 49 10.58 -4.68 12.73
CA ALA A 49 10.76 -6.01 13.35
C ALA A 49 10.50 -6.00 14.87
N PHE A 50 10.81 -4.88 15.55
CA PHE A 50 10.61 -4.70 16.99
C PHE A 50 9.15 -4.87 17.44
N VAL A 51 8.19 -4.67 16.52
CA VAL A 51 6.76 -4.71 16.82
C VAL A 51 6.33 -6.10 17.28
N ARG A 52 6.82 -7.13 16.59
CA ARG A 52 6.53 -8.52 16.94
C ARG A 52 7.14 -8.89 18.28
N GLU A 53 8.34 -8.41 18.58
CA GLU A 53 9.00 -8.65 19.86
C GLU A 53 8.22 -8.01 21.02
N LYS A 54 7.82 -6.74 20.88
CA LYS A 54 7.06 -6.04 21.93
C LYS A 54 5.66 -6.59 22.15
N LEU A 55 5.03 -7.14 21.11
CA LEU A 55 3.65 -7.62 21.17
C LEU A 55 3.54 -9.15 21.25
N LYS A 56 4.67 -9.83 21.51
CA LYS A 56 4.73 -11.28 21.68
C LYS A 56 3.96 -11.70 22.93
N GLU A 57 4.14 -10.99 24.04
CA GLU A 57 3.48 -11.29 25.32
C GLU A 57 1.98 -11.00 25.31
N SER A 58 1.51 -10.12 24.42
CA SER A 58 0.09 -9.82 24.24
C SER A 58 -0.59 -10.68 23.17
N HIS A 59 0.12 -11.66 22.60
CA HIS A 59 -0.41 -12.59 21.62
C HIS A 59 -0.80 -13.90 22.29
N SER A 60 -2.04 -14.35 22.09
CA SER A 60 -2.47 -15.68 22.54
C SER A 60 -2.06 -16.73 21.51
N ASP A 61 -1.41 -17.79 21.95
CA ASP A 61 -1.06 -18.95 21.10
C ASP A 61 -2.29 -19.80 20.70
N THR A 62 -3.45 -19.52 21.29
CA THR A 62 -4.70 -20.28 21.09
C THR A 62 -5.79 -19.38 20.50
N GLY A 63 -6.29 -19.71 19.30
CA GLY A 63 -7.40 -19.00 18.65
C GLY A 63 -7.24 -18.81 17.14
N ARG A 64 -8.11 -17.99 16.52
CA ARG A 64 -7.95 -17.59 15.11
C ARG A 64 -6.69 -16.70 15.00
N PRO A 65 -5.81 -16.91 14.00
CA PRO A 65 -4.66 -16.05 13.80
C PRO A 65 -5.12 -14.60 13.69
N SER A 66 -4.65 -13.77 14.63
CA SER A 66 -4.92 -12.33 14.60
C SER A 66 -4.09 -11.69 13.49
N ILE A 67 -4.52 -10.50 13.05
CA ILE A 67 -3.73 -9.69 12.11
C ILE A 67 -2.28 -9.56 12.60
N ASP A 68 -1.35 -9.63 11.65
CA ASP A 68 0.06 -9.37 11.93
C ASP A 68 0.20 -7.98 12.58
N PRO A 69 0.79 -7.88 13.78
CA PRO A 69 0.93 -6.59 14.46
C PRO A 69 1.82 -5.61 13.66
N GLU A 70 2.77 -6.10 12.87
CA GLU A 70 3.58 -5.24 11.99
C GLU A 70 2.73 -4.63 10.87
N LEU A 71 1.95 -5.45 10.17
CA LEU A 71 0.97 -5.01 9.17
C LEU A 71 0.04 -3.94 9.75
N LEU A 72 -0.50 -4.20 10.94
CA LEU A 72 -1.41 -3.28 11.61
C LEU A 72 -0.74 -1.93 11.91
N LEU A 73 0.49 -1.94 12.43
CA LEU A 73 1.23 -0.71 12.69
C LEU A 73 1.49 0.08 11.40
N ARG A 74 1.90 -0.61 10.32
CA ARG A 74 2.13 0.02 9.02
C ARG A 74 0.86 0.71 8.49
N ILE A 75 -0.30 0.08 8.63
CA ILE A 75 -1.59 0.69 8.24
C ILE A 75 -1.91 1.92 9.09
N LEU A 76 -1.75 1.84 10.41
CA LEU A 76 -2.00 2.98 11.32
C LEU A 76 -1.04 4.14 11.05
N LEU A 77 0.22 3.84 10.73
CA LEU A 77 1.21 4.84 10.34
C LEU A 77 0.82 5.53 9.03
N ILE A 78 0.31 4.81 8.03
CA ILE A 78 -0.26 5.43 6.82
C ILE A 78 -1.39 6.39 7.21
N GLY A 79 -2.34 5.94 8.04
CA GLY A 79 -3.44 6.79 8.50
C GLY A 79 -2.96 8.09 9.16
N TYR A 80 -1.94 7.99 10.00
CA TYR A 80 -1.30 9.15 10.63
C TYR A 80 -0.59 10.08 9.63
N LEU A 81 0.26 9.53 8.76
CA LEU A 81 1.06 10.31 7.79
C LEU A 81 0.20 11.06 6.77
N TYR A 82 -0.91 10.47 6.35
CA TYR A 82 -1.82 11.04 5.37
C TYR A 82 -3.05 11.72 6.00
N GLY A 83 -3.11 11.84 7.33
CA GLY A 83 -4.16 12.54 8.05
C GLY A 83 -5.55 11.91 7.91
N ILE A 84 -5.64 10.60 7.72
CA ILE A 84 -6.91 9.88 7.61
C ILE A 84 -7.36 9.48 9.01
N THR A 85 -8.50 10.01 9.46
CA THR A 85 -9.08 9.70 10.78
C THR A 85 -10.17 8.65 10.77
N SER A 86 -10.61 8.20 9.60
CA SER A 86 -11.63 7.16 9.47
C SER A 86 -11.00 5.82 9.09
N GLU A 87 -11.14 4.81 9.96
CA GLU A 87 -10.69 3.44 9.67
C GLU A 87 -11.33 2.88 8.39
N ARG A 88 -12.61 3.19 8.14
CA ARG A 88 -13.31 2.79 6.91
C ARG A 88 -12.65 3.39 5.68
N LYS A 89 -12.40 4.71 5.71
CA LYS A 89 -11.72 5.41 4.63
C LYS A 89 -10.31 4.86 4.43
N LEU A 90 -9.58 4.60 5.50
CA LEU A 90 -8.23 4.04 5.43
C LEU A 90 -8.21 2.69 4.69
N VAL A 91 -9.17 1.80 5.00
CA VAL A 91 -9.32 0.51 4.31
C VAL A 91 -9.72 0.69 2.83
N GLU A 92 -10.59 1.66 2.52
CA GLU A 92 -10.97 1.98 1.15
C GLU A 92 -9.78 2.50 0.33
N GLU A 93 -9.03 3.47 0.87
CA GLU A 93 -7.85 4.03 0.23
C GLU A 93 -6.74 2.99 0.05
N LEU A 94 -6.55 2.09 1.03
CA LEU A 94 -5.57 1.01 0.94
C LEU A 94 -5.87 0.00 -0.18
N ARG A 95 -7.14 -0.14 -0.59
CA ARG A 95 -7.54 -0.93 -1.77
C ARG A 95 -7.12 -0.26 -3.08
N MET A 96 -7.03 1.06 -3.10
CA MET A 96 -6.82 1.86 -4.31
C MET A 96 -5.36 2.29 -4.51
N HIS A 97 -4.59 2.43 -3.42
CA HIS A 97 -3.22 2.93 -3.48
C HIS A 97 -2.15 1.84 -3.49
N LEU A 98 -1.48 1.70 -4.64
CA LEU A 98 -0.37 0.74 -4.84
C LEU A 98 0.76 0.92 -3.83
N ALA A 99 1.18 2.17 -3.57
CA ALA A 99 2.26 2.46 -2.63
C ALA A 99 1.94 2.05 -1.19
N TRP A 100 0.67 2.13 -0.80
CA TRP A 100 0.23 1.77 0.54
C TRP A 100 0.17 0.27 0.71
N ARG A 101 -0.28 -0.42 -0.34
CA ARG A 101 -0.28 -1.87 -0.41
C ARG A 101 1.14 -2.44 -0.40
N TRP A 102 2.05 -1.81 -1.15
CA TRP A 102 3.48 -2.11 -1.12
C TRP A 102 4.05 -1.94 0.29
N PHE A 103 3.82 -0.79 0.91
CA PHE A 103 4.35 -0.47 2.23
C PHE A 103 3.83 -1.40 3.33
N THR A 104 2.62 -1.92 3.18
CA THR A 104 2.03 -2.87 4.12
C THR A 104 2.46 -4.31 3.88
N GLY A 105 3.17 -4.59 2.79
CA GLY A 105 3.58 -5.93 2.40
C GLY A 105 2.43 -6.80 1.90
N LEU A 106 1.26 -6.21 1.61
CA LEU A 106 0.11 -6.96 1.09
C LEU A 106 0.26 -7.21 -0.41
N GLY A 107 0.11 -8.47 -0.81
CA GLY A 107 -0.01 -8.88 -2.21
C GLY A 107 -1.34 -8.42 -2.84
N PHE A 108 -1.48 -8.56 -4.16
CA PHE A 108 -2.72 -8.14 -4.85
C PHE A 108 -3.92 -9.05 -4.58
N ASP A 109 -3.61 -10.31 -4.35
CA ASP A 109 -4.48 -11.42 -4.02
C ASP A 109 -4.88 -11.44 -2.54
N GLN A 110 -4.15 -10.73 -1.69
CA GLN A 110 -4.37 -10.73 -0.25
C GLN A 110 -5.48 -9.77 0.16
N GLU A 111 -6.40 -10.25 0.99
CA GLU A 111 -7.48 -9.44 1.55
C GLU A 111 -6.96 -8.39 2.52
N ILE A 112 -7.51 -7.19 2.43
CA ILE A 112 -7.24 -6.11 3.37
C ILE A 112 -8.04 -6.37 4.65
N PRO A 113 -7.40 -6.28 5.83
CA PRO A 113 -8.07 -6.48 7.11
C PRO A 113 -9.32 -5.62 7.27
N HIS A 114 -10.36 -6.21 7.83
CA HIS A 114 -11.63 -5.51 8.05
C HIS A 114 -11.47 -4.37 9.08
N GLN A 115 -12.23 -3.29 8.91
CA GLN A 115 -12.21 -2.11 9.80
C GLN A 115 -12.37 -2.45 11.30
N SER A 116 -13.19 -3.47 11.61
CA SER A 116 -13.45 -3.91 12.99
C SER A 116 -12.21 -4.52 13.68
N THR A 117 -11.20 -4.90 12.92
CA THR A 117 -9.91 -5.40 13.44
C THR A 117 -9.09 -4.28 14.08
N PHE A 118 -9.18 -3.06 13.54
CA PHE A 118 -8.41 -1.90 14.03
C PHE A 118 -8.93 -1.46 15.39
N SER A 119 -10.23 -1.22 15.51
CA SER A 119 -10.89 -0.85 16.76
C SER A 119 -10.63 -1.85 17.90
N LYS A 120 -10.68 -3.16 17.63
CA LYS A 120 -10.40 -4.21 18.64
C LYS A 120 -8.94 -4.23 19.09
N ASN A 121 -8.00 -4.09 18.16
CA ASN A 121 -6.57 -4.13 18.50
C ASN A 121 -6.11 -2.84 19.19
N ARG A 122 -6.69 -1.68 18.87
CA ARG A 122 -6.34 -0.41 19.52
C ARG A 122 -6.66 -0.40 21.02
N HIS A 123 -7.86 -0.83 21.38
CA HIS A 123 -8.29 -0.86 22.78
C HIS A 123 -7.67 -2.01 23.58
N GLY A 124 -7.23 -3.07 22.89
CA GLY A 124 -6.53 -4.20 23.50
C GLY A 124 -5.00 -4.02 23.44
N ARG A 125 -4.38 -4.52 22.37
CA ARG A 125 -2.94 -4.76 22.23
C ARG A 125 -2.09 -3.48 22.19
N PHE A 126 -2.63 -2.38 21.70
CA PHE A 126 -1.89 -1.11 21.56
C PHE A 126 -2.25 -0.06 22.62
N SER A 127 -3.03 -0.43 23.65
CA SER A 127 -3.51 0.49 24.69
C SER A 127 -2.40 1.22 25.46
N GLY A 128 -1.22 0.61 25.60
CA GLY A 128 -0.04 1.20 26.25
C GLY A 128 0.86 2.06 25.35
N ILE A 129 0.56 2.18 24.06
CA ILE A 129 1.36 2.98 23.11
C ILE A 129 0.59 4.25 22.78
N GLU A 130 0.84 5.33 23.53
CA GLU A 130 0.12 6.60 23.40
C GLU A 130 0.14 7.16 21.97
N ALA A 131 1.24 6.99 21.25
CA ALA A 131 1.39 7.42 19.86
C ALA A 131 0.36 6.78 18.90
N ILE A 132 -0.16 5.59 19.23
CA ILE A 132 -1.12 4.86 18.39
C ILE A 132 -2.57 5.17 18.81
N ARG A 133 -2.77 5.67 20.03
CA ARG A 133 -4.10 5.92 20.58
C ARG A 133 -4.82 7.11 19.91
N GLY A 134 -4.06 8.08 19.42
CA GLY A 134 -4.56 9.24 18.65
C GLY A 134 -4.38 9.12 17.13
N ALA A 135 -3.77 8.04 16.64
CA ALA A 135 -3.64 7.78 15.22
C ALA A 135 -4.92 7.10 14.72
N VAL A 136 -5.74 7.91 14.05
CA VAL A 136 -7.03 7.60 13.38
C VAL A 136 -8.23 7.55 14.32
#